data_AF-A0A6M3KHZ8-F1
#
_entry.id   AF-A0A6M3KHZ8-F1
#
_cell.length_a   1.000
_cell.length_b   1.000
_cell.length_c   1.000
_cell.angle_alpha   90.00
_cell.angle_beta   90.00
_cell.angle_gamma   90.00
#
_symmetry.space_group_name_H-M   'P 1'
#
loop_
_entity.id
_entity.type
_entity.pdbx_description
1 polymer ?
#
loop_
_entity_poly.entity_id
_entity_poly.type
_entity_poly.pdbx_seq_one_letter_code
_entity_poly.pdbx_strand_id
1 'polypeptide(L)'
;MPTDYLSTVDMPLRLSMGRIRSQMQELGYGLLAYCGYRSPQEQARLYRRSRSYAEIVAKMAWYEQHGLSLLAQYLERVGPQAGQIGAHVTQAGPGESWHQYRQAVDAVPVVDSRLCWDYPAVTAAESDAWLMYQTLSGQEGLTWGGAWTVPDACHVQLSFAGSPLDRPYPSAAIAERQIVECAARYGWDD
;
A
#
# COMPACT_ATOMS: atom_id res chain seq x y z
N MET A 1 -2.67 17.02 -3.98
CA MET A 1 -2.51 15.62 -4.42
C MET A 1 -1.41 15.57 -5.46
N PRO A 2 -0.49 14.59 -5.42
CA PRO A 2 0.51 14.41 -6.46
C PRO A 2 -0.17 14.22 -7.82
N THR A 3 0.34 14.86 -8.86
CA THR A 3 -0.11 14.62 -10.25
C THR A 3 0.48 13.31 -10.82
N ASP A 4 1.47 12.74 -10.13
CA ASP A 4 2.09 11.45 -10.45
C ASP A 4 2.40 10.69 -9.15
N TYR A 5 1.63 9.66 -8.83
CA TYR A 5 1.86 8.85 -7.64
C TYR A 5 3.16 8.03 -7.74
N LEU A 6 3.66 7.73 -8.94
CA LEU A 6 4.93 7.02 -9.09
C LEU A 6 6.12 7.88 -8.65
N SER A 7 5.99 9.21 -8.65
CA SER A 7 7.02 10.11 -8.12
C SER A 7 7.19 10.00 -6.60
N THR A 8 6.28 9.32 -5.92
CA THR A 8 6.28 9.17 -4.45
C THR A 8 6.84 7.83 -3.98
N VAL A 9 7.10 6.88 -4.90
CA VAL A 9 7.67 5.56 -4.58
C VAL A 9 9.18 5.50 -4.85
N ASP A 10 9.85 4.47 -4.32
CA ASP A 10 11.28 4.25 -4.50
C ASP A 10 11.64 3.99 -5.96
N MET A 11 12.87 4.35 -6.35
CA MET A 11 13.32 4.30 -7.73
C MET A 11 13.17 2.93 -8.40
N PRO A 12 13.50 1.78 -7.75
CA PRO A 12 13.28 0.46 -8.36
C PRO A 12 11.80 0.22 -8.71
N LEU A 13 10.88 0.51 -7.79
CA LEU A 13 9.45 0.34 -8.03
C LEU A 13 8.95 1.28 -9.12
N ARG A 14 9.39 2.54 -9.10
CA ARG A 14 9.05 3.54 -10.13
C ARG A 14 9.46 3.06 -11.53
N LEU A 15 10.67 2.51 -11.67
CA LEU A 15 11.17 2.02 -12.95
C LEU A 15 10.38 0.80 -13.44
N SER A 16 10.10 -0.17 -12.56
CA SER A 16 9.29 -1.34 -12.90
C SER A 16 7.87 -0.94 -13.32
N MET A 17 7.21 -0.08 -12.54
CA MET A 17 5.87 0.42 -12.90
C MET A 17 5.86 1.23 -14.19
N GLY A 18 6.93 1.97 -14.49
CA GLY A 18 7.12 2.65 -15.76
C GLY A 18 7.15 1.68 -16.95
N ARG A 19 7.90 0.58 -16.84
CA ARG A 19 7.95 -0.47 -17.87
C ARG A 19 6.62 -1.17 -18.05
N ILE A 20 5.96 -1.55 -16.97
CA ILE A 20 4.62 -2.17 -16.99
C ILE A 20 3.63 -1.26 -17.69
N ARG A 21 3.58 0.03 -17.32
CA ARG A 21 2.67 1.00 -17.94
C ARG A 21 2.91 1.14 -19.44
N SER A 22 4.17 1.21 -19.88
CA SER A 22 4.51 1.26 -21.31
C SER A 22 4.07 0.00 -22.05
N GLN A 23 4.33 -1.18 -21.50
CA GLN A 23 3.96 -2.46 -22.11
C GLN A 23 2.45 -2.66 -22.18
N MET A 24 1.71 -2.29 -21.12
CA MET A 24 0.24 -2.30 -21.17
C MET A 24 -0.29 -1.37 -22.27
N GLN A 25 0.31 -0.19 -22.43
CA GLN A 25 -0.06 0.77 -23.46
C GLN A 25 0.16 0.23 -24.88
N GLU A 26 1.28 -0.46 -25.12
CA GLU A 26 1.56 -1.14 -26.39
C GLU A 26 0.51 -2.23 -26.71
N LEU A 27 -0.07 -2.84 -25.68
CA LEU A 27 -1.13 -3.84 -25.78
C LEU A 27 -2.55 -3.25 -25.84
N GLY A 28 -2.69 -1.92 -25.84
CA GLY A 28 -3.98 -1.22 -25.93
C GLY A 28 -4.67 -0.92 -24.60
N TYR A 29 -3.99 -1.12 -23.46
CA TYR A 29 -4.51 -0.84 -22.12
C TYR A 29 -3.76 0.31 -21.44
N GLY A 30 -4.45 1.09 -20.61
CA GLY A 30 -3.77 2.03 -19.70
C GLY A 30 -3.51 1.42 -18.33
N LEU A 31 -2.67 2.08 -17.54
CA LEU A 31 -2.46 1.78 -16.13
C LEU A 31 -2.31 3.08 -15.35
N LEU A 32 -3.22 3.31 -14.39
CA LEU A 32 -3.23 4.51 -13.55
C LEU A 32 -2.80 4.15 -12.13
N ALA A 33 -1.64 4.66 -11.71
CA ALA A 33 -1.27 4.67 -10.30
C ALA A 33 -2.04 5.78 -9.57
N TYR A 34 -2.69 5.44 -8.46
CA TYR A 34 -3.53 6.36 -7.69
C TYR A 34 -3.21 6.41 -6.19
N CYS A 35 -2.35 5.52 -5.69
CA CYS A 35 -1.79 5.60 -4.35
C CYS A 35 -0.34 5.13 -4.35
N GLY A 36 0.59 5.95 -3.86
CA GLY A 36 2.01 5.61 -3.75
C GLY A 36 2.44 5.63 -2.30
N TYR A 37 3.26 6.61 -1.90
CA TYR A 37 3.59 6.83 -0.50
C TYR A 37 2.33 7.15 0.32
N ARG A 38 2.28 6.58 1.53
CA ARG A 38 1.28 6.88 2.56
C ARG A 38 1.98 7.07 3.89
N SER A 39 1.73 8.17 4.57
CA SER A 39 2.36 8.44 5.87
C SER A 39 1.89 7.47 6.96
N PRO A 40 2.67 7.30 8.05
CA PRO A 40 2.21 6.57 9.23
C PRO A 40 0.94 7.11 9.85
N GLN A 41 0.74 8.43 9.85
CA GLN A 41 -0.45 9.10 10.34
C GLN A 41 -1.65 8.74 9.47
N GLU A 42 -1.53 8.81 8.14
CA GLU A 42 -2.60 8.39 7.22
C GLU A 42 -2.92 6.91 7.37
N GLN A 43 -1.91 6.04 7.49
CA GLN A 43 -2.12 4.61 7.72
C GLN A 43 -2.82 4.36 9.06
N ALA A 44 -2.43 5.06 10.13
CA ALA A 44 -3.10 5.00 11.43
C ALA A 44 -4.56 5.46 11.35
N ARG A 45 -4.85 6.52 10.58
CA ARG A 45 -6.23 6.97 10.32
C ARG A 45 -7.03 5.87 9.62
N LEU A 46 -6.51 5.29 8.53
CA LEU A 46 -7.17 4.20 7.80
C LEU A 46 -7.42 2.98 8.68
N TYR A 47 -6.43 2.57 9.47
CA TYR A 47 -6.57 1.45 10.40
C TYR A 47 -7.73 1.70 11.36
N ARG A 48 -7.75 2.87 12.03
CA ARG A 48 -8.76 3.22 13.04
C ARG A 48 -10.19 3.31 12.53
N ARG A 49 -10.42 3.66 11.25
CA ARG A 49 -11.78 3.83 10.68
C ARG A 49 -12.70 2.62 10.85
N SER A 50 -12.14 1.41 10.93
CA SER A 50 -12.94 0.18 10.98
C SER A 50 -12.73 -0.64 12.25
N ARG A 51 -12.02 -0.11 13.25
CA ARG A 51 -11.74 -0.82 14.51
C ARG A 51 -12.45 -0.18 15.68
N SER A 52 -12.90 -1.02 16.60
CA SER A 52 -13.37 -0.60 17.91
C SER A 52 -12.25 0.01 18.74
N TYR A 53 -12.60 0.80 19.75
CA TYR A 53 -11.61 1.35 20.67
C TYR A 53 -10.78 0.26 21.37
N ALA A 54 -11.40 -0.88 21.72
CA ALA A 54 -10.71 -2.00 22.35
C ALA A 54 -9.64 -2.63 21.44
N GLU A 55 -9.93 -2.83 20.15
CA GLU A 55 -8.96 -3.32 19.17
C GLU A 55 -7.79 -2.36 19.00
N ILE A 56 -8.07 -1.05 19.00
CA ILE A 56 -7.02 -0.03 18.92
C ILE A 56 -6.11 -0.06 20.15
N VAL A 57 -6.68 -0.13 21.36
CA VAL A 57 -5.89 -0.24 22.60
C VAL A 57 -5.05 -1.51 22.60
N ALA A 58 -5.61 -2.64 22.15
CA ALA A 58 -4.86 -3.89 22.02
C ALA A 58 -3.70 -3.78 21.03
N LYS A 59 -3.91 -3.12 19.89
CA LYS A 59 -2.85 -2.88 18.89
C LYS A 59 -1.74 -1.98 19.42
N MET A 60 -2.09 -0.91 20.14
CA MET A 60 -1.12 -0.05 20.81
C MET A 60 -0.31 -0.81 21.86
N ALA A 61 -0.97 -1.61 22.70
CA ALA A 61 -0.29 -2.43 23.71
C ALA A 61 0.67 -3.46 23.06
N TRP A 62 0.27 -4.05 21.93
CA TRP A 62 1.14 -4.93 21.16
C TRP A 62 2.38 -4.19 20.66
N TYR A 63 2.24 -2.99 20.09
CA TYR A 63 3.40 -2.19 19.68
C TYR A 63 4.35 -1.90 20.85
N GLU A 64 3.83 -1.48 22.00
CA GLU A 64 4.64 -1.20 23.19
C GLU A 64 5.42 -2.45 23.66
N GLN A 65 4.77 -3.62 23.69
CA GLN A 65 5.41 -4.88 24.08
C GLN A 65 6.56 -5.29 23.15
N HIS A 66 6.55 -4.81 21.90
CA HIS A 66 7.57 -5.13 20.89
C HIS A 66 8.57 -3.99 20.68
N GLY A 67 8.56 -2.96 21.53
CA GLY A 67 9.46 -1.81 21.44
C GLY A 67 9.20 -0.91 20.23
N LEU A 68 7.96 -0.88 19.74
CA LEU A 68 7.49 -0.08 18.60
C LEU A 68 6.66 1.13 19.07
N SER A 69 7.10 1.78 20.15
CA SER A 69 6.32 2.83 20.83
C SER A 69 6.00 4.02 19.93
N LEU A 70 6.77 4.30 18.87
CA LEU A 70 6.41 5.36 17.92
C LEU A 70 5.17 4.99 17.10
N LEU A 71 5.01 3.71 16.74
CA LEU A 71 3.84 3.22 16.01
C LEU A 71 2.58 3.27 16.88
N ALA A 72 2.70 2.97 18.17
CA ALA A 72 1.63 3.17 19.15
C ALA A 72 1.22 4.65 19.25
N GLN A 73 2.18 5.56 19.29
CA GLN A 73 1.93 7.00 19.33
C GLN A 73 1.20 7.51 18.08
N TYR A 74 1.49 6.97 16.88
CA TYR A 74 0.71 7.33 15.69
C TYR A 74 -0.77 6.97 15.83
N LEU A 75 -1.09 5.78 16.35
CA LEU A 75 -2.47 5.39 16.60
C LEU A 75 -3.13 6.29 17.64
N GLU A 76 -2.44 6.64 18.71
CA GLU A 76 -2.97 7.52 19.75
C GLU A 76 -3.28 8.92 19.20
N ARG A 77 -2.30 9.56 18.56
CA ARG A 77 -2.34 10.98 18.17
C ARG A 77 -3.37 11.30 17.11
N VAL A 78 -3.62 10.39 16.17
CA VAL A 78 -4.63 10.63 15.12
C VAL A 78 -6.07 10.65 15.67
N GLY A 79 -6.27 10.21 16.92
CA GLY A 79 -7.56 10.28 17.59
C GLY A 79 -8.68 9.46 16.93
N PRO A 80 -9.93 9.60 17.39
CA PRO A 80 -11.07 8.92 16.80
C PRO A 80 -11.22 9.18 15.30
N GLN A 81 -11.59 8.15 14.54
CA GLN A 81 -11.80 8.24 13.10
C GLN A 81 -13.21 7.75 12.77
N ALA A 82 -13.93 8.48 11.93
CA ALA A 82 -15.26 8.07 11.48
C ALA A 82 -15.16 6.94 10.45
N GLY A 83 -15.96 5.90 10.62
CA GLY A 83 -16.07 4.78 9.69
C GLY A 83 -16.96 3.68 10.27
N GLN A 84 -17.18 2.64 9.48
CA GLN A 84 -17.99 1.49 9.88
C GLN A 84 -17.08 0.42 10.49
N ILE A 85 -17.37 0.04 11.74
CA ILE A 85 -16.67 -1.05 12.43
C ILE A 85 -16.82 -2.35 11.62
N GLY A 86 -15.71 -3.07 11.44
CA GLY A 86 -15.64 -4.30 10.63
C GLY A 86 -15.57 -4.08 9.12
N ALA A 87 -15.83 -2.88 8.61
CA ALA A 87 -15.63 -2.53 7.20
C ALA A 87 -14.16 -2.18 6.94
N HIS A 88 -13.30 -3.19 7.03
CA HIS A 88 -11.85 -3.02 6.95
C HIS A 88 -11.41 -2.48 5.59
N VAL A 89 -10.90 -1.24 5.58
CA VAL A 89 -10.26 -0.61 4.41
C VAL A 89 -8.76 -0.95 4.31
N THR A 90 -8.20 -1.51 5.36
CA THR A 90 -6.83 -2.00 5.44
C THR A 90 -6.71 -2.96 6.63
N GLN A 91 -5.80 -3.93 6.59
CA GLN A 91 -5.43 -4.74 7.75
C GLN A 91 -4.15 -4.27 8.45
N ALA A 92 -3.36 -3.42 7.78
CA ALA A 92 -2.08 -2.95 8.29
C ALA A 92 -2.24 -1.78 9.26
N GLY A 93 -1.64 -1.87 10.44
CA GLY A 93 -1.41 -0.71 11.30
C GLY A 93 -0.30 0.20 10.75
N PRO A 94 -0.02 1.34 11.42
CA PRO A 94 1.15 2.14 11.07
C PRO A 94 2.43 1.31 11.20
N GLY A 95 3.27 1.28 10.17
CA GLY A 95 4.51 0.52 10.12
C GLY A 95 4.37 -0.83 9.43
N GLU A 96 3.15 -1.27 9.16
CA GLU A 96 2.86 -2.59 8.61
C GLU A 96 2.54 -2.58 7.12
N SER A 97 2.49 -1.40 6.49
CA SER A 97 2.23 -1.26 5.07
C SER A 97 3.47 -0.82 4.29
N TRP A 98 3.78 -1.52 3.21
CA TRP A 98 4.88 -1.16 2.30
C TRP A 98 4.72 0.21 1.63
N HIS A 99 3.52 0.78 1.57
CA HIS A 99 3.30 2.16 1.12
C HIS A 99 4.08 3.17 1.97
N GLN A 100 4.22 2.91 3.27
CA GLN A 100 4.95 3.78 4.21
C GLN A 100 6.45 3.75 3.99
N TYR A 101 6.93 2.72 3.30
CA TYR A 101 8.32 2.51 2.93
C TYR A 101 8.58 2.84 1.46
N ARG A 102 7.58 3.35 0.72
CA ARG A 102 7.67 3.63 -0.72
C ARG A 102 7.92 2.42 -1.60
N GLN A 103 7.62 1.22 -1.08
CA GLN A 103 7.86 -0.05 -1.76
C GLN A 103 6.57 -0.72 -2.22
N ALA A 104 5.45 0.01 -2.17
CA ALA A 104 4.19 -0.40 -2.76
C ALA A 104 3.51 0.76 -3.49
N VAL A 105 2.65 0.40 -4.43
CA VAL A 105 1.78 1.32 -5.16
C VAL A 105 0.47 0.61 -5.48
N ASP A 106 -0.62 1.36 -5.40
CA ASP A 106 -1.92 0.94 -5.91
C ASP A 106 -2.11 1.51 -7.32
N ALA A 107 -2.37 0.62 -8.28
CA ALA A 107 -2.66 0.98 -9.65
C ALA A 107 -3.83 0.17 -10.21
N VAL A 108 -4.56 0.81 -11.13
CA VAL A 108 -5.76 0.24 -11.75
C VAL A 108 -5.61 0.23 -13.27
N PRO A 109 -5.94 -0.87 -13.97
CA PRO A 109 -6.00 -0.86 -15.42
C PRO A 109 -7.03 0.14 -15.93
N VAL A 110 -6.79 0.64 -17.14
CA VAL A 110 -7.70 1.53 -17.86
C VAL A 110 -8.06 0.87 -19.19
N VAL A 111 -9.35 0.61 -19.40
CA VAL A 111 -9.88 0.00 -20.63
C VAL A 111 -10.87 0.98 -21.23
N ASP A 112 -10.72 1.29 -22.53
CA ASP A 112 -11.58 2.26 -23.23
C ASP A 112 -11.73 3.60 -22.48
N SER A 113 -10.62 4.10 -21.92
CA SER A 113 -10.56 5.33 -21.10
C SER A 113 -11.37 5.28 -19.78
N ARG A 114 -11.79 4.09 -19.34
CA ARG A 114 -12.50 3.87 -18.07
C ARG A 114 -11.61 3.11 -17.10
N LEU A 115 -11.66 3.51 -15.83
CA LEU A 115 -10.95 2.81 -14.76
C LEU A 115 -11.64 1.46 -14.49
N CYS A 116 -10.87 0.38 -14.52
CA CYS A 116 -11.35 -0.97 -14.28
C CYS A 116 -11.23 -1.32 -12.79
N TRP A 117 -12.26 -1.00 -12.00
CA TRP A 117 -12.24 -1.25 -10.56
C TRP A 117 -12.61 -2.67 -10.15
N ASP A 118 -13.44 -3.34 -10.96
CA ASP A 118 -13.96 -4.66 -10.62
C ASP A 118 -12.87 -5.73 -10.77
N TYR A 119 -12.69 -6.53 -9.71
CA TYR A 119 -11.84 -7.71 -9.71
C TYR A 119 -12.50 -8.83 -8.87
N PRO A 120 -12.86 -9.99 -9.47
CA PRO A 120 -12.72 -10.31 -10.89
C PRO A 120 -13.53 -9.38 -11.79
N ALA A 121 -12.99 -9.08 -12.97
CA ALA A 121 -13.60 -8.16 -13.92
C ALA A 121 -14.91 -8.70 -14.50
N VAL A 122 -15.75 -7.77 -14.98
CA VAL A 122 -17.07 -8.08 -15.55
C VAL A 122 -17.03 -8.29 -17.06
N THR A 123 -16.06 -7.70 -17.76
CA THR A 123 -15.87 -7.89 -19.21
C THR A 123 -14.58 -8.65 -19.54
N ALA A 124 -14.54 -9.23 -20.75
CA ALA A 124 -13.34 -9.92 -21.24
C ALA A 124 -12.14 -8.98 -21.38
N ALA A 125 -12.34 -7.77 -21.91
CA ALA A 125 -11.27 -6.79 -22.07
C ALA A 125 -10.67 -6.33 -20.73
N GLU A 126 -11.52 -6.14 -19.71
CA GLU A 126 -11.08 -5.82 -18.36
C GLU A 126 -10.37 -6.99 -17.68
N SER A 127 -10.85 -8.22 -17.90
CA SER A 127 -10.18 -9.44 -17.44
C SER A 127 -8.80 -9.58 -18.06
N ASP A 128 -8.66 -9.31 -19.36
CA ASP A 128 -7.39 -9.32 -20.07
C ASP A 128 -6.45 -8.24 -19.53
N ALA A 129 -6.96 -7.03 -19.27
CA ALA A 129 -6.17 -5.93 -18.70
C ALA A 129 -5.60 -6.27 -17.31
N TRP A 130 -6.40 -6.89 -16.43
CA TRP A 130 -5.93 -7.37 -15.13
C TRP A 130 -4.92 -8.51 -15.26
N LEU A 131 -5.16 -9.47 -16.17
CA LEU A 131 -4.23 -10.57 -16.42
C LEU A 131 -2.89 -10.05 -16.94
N MET A 132 -2.90 -9.03 -17.81
CA MET A 132 -1.67 -8.38 -18.27
C MET A 132 -0.97 -7.67 -17.12
N TYR A 133 -1.69 -6.92 -16.28
CA TYR A 133 -1.10 -6.26 -15.14
C TYR A 133 -0.44 -7.25 -14.15
N GLN A 134 -1.13 -8.35 -13.82
CA GLN A 134 -0.58 -9.46 -13.04
C GLN A 134 0.70 -10.02 -13.68
N THR A 135 0.61 -10.38 -14.96
CA THR A 135 1.69 -11.04 -15.70
C THR A 135 2.95 -10.17 -15.74
N LEU A 136 2.79 -8.90 -16.10
CA LEU A 136 3.89 -7.94 -16.22
C LEU A 136 4.48 -7.59 -14.84
N SER A 137 3.64 -7.50 -13.80
CA SER A 137 4.14 -7.33 -12.43
C SER A 137 5.04 -8.48 -12.00
N GLY A 138 4.66 -9.72 -12.31
CA GLY A 138 5.49 -10.91 -12.05
C GLY A 138 6.80 -10.92 -12.84
N GLN A 139 6.79 -10.50 -14.11
CA GLN A 139 8.00 -10.38 -14.93
C GLN A 139 8.99 -9.35 -14.39
N GLU A 140 8.50 -8.27 -13.78
CA GLU A 140 9.28 -7.26 -13.08
C GLU A 140 9.75 -7.70 -11.68
N GLY A 141 9.41 -8.92 -11.26
CA GLY A 141 9.75 -9.45 -9.94
C GLY A 141 8.96 -8.82 -8.79
N LEU A 142 7.84 -8.16 -9.09
CA LEU A 142 6.94 -7.57 -8.09
C LEU A 142 5.99 -8.63 -7.52
N THR A 143 5.60 -8.46 -6.28
CA THR A 143 4.48 -9.20 -5.68
C THR A 143 3.19 -8.44 -5.93
N TRP A 144 2.21 -9.10 -6.54
CA TRP A 144 0.89 -8.55 -6.82
C TRP A 144 -0.16 -9.07 -5.83
N GLY A 145 -0.97 -8.17 -5.29
CA GLY A 145 -1.94 -8.47 -4.23
C GLY A 145 -3.21 -9.18 -4.69
N GLY A 146 -3.50 -9.19 -5.99
CA GLY A 146 -4.68 -9.87 -6.54
C GLY A 146 -4.66 -11.41 -6.41
N ALA A 147 -3.51 -11.99 -6.08
CA ALA A 147 -3.33 -13.43 -5.85
C ALA A 147 -3.33 -13.82 -4.36
N TRP A 148 -3.54 -12.87 -3.44
CA TRP A 148 -3.62 -13.16 -2.00
C TRP A 148 -4.94 -13.83 -1.61
N THR A 149 -4.96 -14.48 -0.44
CA THR A 149 -6.18 -15.11 0.12
C THR A 149 -7.33 -14.12 0.24
N VAL A 150 -7.03 -12.88 0.61
CA VAL A 150 -7.93 -11.74 0.49
C VAL A 150 -7.34 -10.84 -0.59
N PRO A 151 -7.87 -10.89 -1.82
CA PRO A 151 -7.29 -10.17 -2.94
C PRO A 151 -7.26 -8.65 -2.73
N ASP A 152 -6.12 -8.05 -3.04
CA ASP A 152 -5.95 -6.62 -3.21
C ASP A 152 -5.38 -6.36 -4.61
N ALA A 153 -6.25 -6.41 -5.62
CA ALA A 153 -5.84 -6.42 -7.01
C ALA A 153 -5.15 -5.13 -7.45
N CYS A 154 -5.44 -4.00 -6.80
CA CYS A 154 -4.75 -2.75 -7.12
C CYS A 154 -3.30 -2.74 -6.62
N HIS A 155 -2.99 -3.53 -5.59
CA HIS A 155 -1.71 -3.44 -4.89
C HIS A 155 -0.59 -4.21 -5.57
N VAL A 156 0.57 -3.57 -5.73
CA VAL A 156 1.86 -4.24 -6.01
C VAL A 156 2.95 -3.74 -5.08
N GLN A 157 3.91 -4.61 -4.79
CA GLN A 157 5.04 -4.29 -3.91
C GLN A 157 6.35 -4.97 -4.34
N LEU A 158 7.48 -4.38 -3.94
CA LEU A 158 8.82 -4.95 -4.17
C LEU A 158 9.10 -6.20 -3.33
N SER A 159 8.41 -6.36 -2.21
CA SER A 159 8.67 -7.40 -1.20
C SER A 159 7.80 -8.64 -1.41
N PHE A 160 8.31 -9.84 -1.13
CA PHE A 160 7.46 -11.03 -0.97
C PHE A 160 6.81 -11.13 0.42
N ALA A 161 7.36 -10.47 1.44
CA ALA A 161 6.79 -10.43 2.78
C ALA A 161 5.55 -9.54 2.83
N GLY A 162 4.49 -9.97 3.53
CA GLY A 162 3.23 -9.23 3.63
C GLY A 162 3.38 -7.88 4.33
N SER A 163 4.15 -7.86 5.42
CA SER A 163 4.44 -6.66 6.20
C SER A 163 5.95 -6.37 6.24
N PRO A 164 6.36 -5.10 6.32
CA PRO A 164 7.71 -4.70 6.73
C PRO A 164 8.14 -5.31 8.07
N LEU A 165 7.18 -5.59 8.97
CA LEU A 165 7.44 -6.18 10.28
C LEU A 165 7.58 -7.72 10.25
N ASP A 166 7.28 -8.39 9.13
CA ASP A 166 7.38 -9.86 9.02
C ASP A 166 8.81 -10.36 8.77
N ARG A 167 9.74 -9.47 8.41
CA ARG A 167 11.13 -9.84 8.12
C ARG A 167 11.96 -9.79 9.41
N PRO A 168 13.08 -10.55 9.50
CA PRO A 168 14.14 -10.23 10.45
C PRO A 168 14.81 -8.91 10.03
N TYR A 169 14.12 -7.79 10.19
CA TYR A 169 14.74 -6.46 10.15
C TYR A 169 15.64 -6.32 11.38
N PRO A 170 16.71 -5.51 11.31
CA PRO A 170 17.62 -5.37 12.43
C PRO A 170 16.92 -4.48 13.47
N SER A 171 16.15 -5.08 14.38
CA SER A 171 15.35 -4.44 15.45
C SER A 171 14.22 -3.52 15.00
N ALA A 172 13.17 -3.44 15.84
CA ALA A 172 12.07 -2.48 15.77
C ALA A 172 12.53 -1.03 15.50
N ALA A 173 13.69 -0.64 16.07
CA ALA A 173 14.26 0.70 15.93
C ALA A 173 14.64 1.06 14.49
N ILE A 174 15.04 0.10 13.65
CA ILE A 174 15.35 0.38 12.24
C ILE A 174 14.08 0.56 11.42
N ALA A 175 13.03 -0.21 11.71
CA ALA A 175 11.73 -0.05 11.06
C ALA A 175 11.14 1.34 11.36
N GLU A 176 11.21 1.79 12.62
CA GLU A 176 10.80 3.15 13.00
C GLU A 176 11.68 4.21 12.35
N ARG A 177 13.01 4.04 12.35
CA ARG A 177 13.91 5.02 11.71
C ARG A 177 13.63 5.17 10.22
N GLN A 178 13.45 4.06 9.49
CA GLN A 178 13.16 4.11 8.06
C GLN A 178 11.83 4.78 7.76
N ILE A 179 10.83 4.57 8.61
CA ILE A 179 9.52 5.20 8.44
C ILE A 179 9.59 6.72 8.64
N VAL A 180 10.38 7.17 9.63
CA VAL A 180 10.64 8.59 9.88
C VAL A 180 11.43 9.21 8.72
N GLU A 181 12.47 8.53 8.23
CA GLU A 181 13.25 8.98 7.07
C GLU A 181 12.38 9.09 5.80
N CYS A 182 11.45 8.15 5.60
CA CYS A 182 10.51 8.20 4.49
C CYS A 182 9.56 9.41 4.61
N ALA A 183 9.05 9.70 5.82
CA ALA A 183 8.19 10.85 6.08
C ALA A 183 8.90 12.19 5.82
N ALA A 184 10.09 12.36 6.40
CA ALA A 184 10.87 13.60 6.31
C ALA A 184 11.26 13.98 4.87
N ARG A 185 11.54 13.00 4.01
CA ARG A 185 12.13 13.22 2.67
C ARG A 185 11.23 14.00 1.69
N TYR A 186 9.94 14.16 1.94
CA TYR A 186 9.04 14.88 1.04
C TYR A 186 8.16 15.93 1.72
N GLY A 187 8.41 16.27 3.00
CA GLY A 187 7.64 17.30 3.71
C GLY A 187 6.16 16.95 3.88
N TRP A 188 5.85 15.68 4.12
CA TRP A 188 4.50 15.19 4.45
C TRP A 188 4.37 14.99 5.97
N ASP A 189 5.02 15.86 6.72
CA ASP A 189 4.73 16.04 8.14
C ASP A 189 3.55 17.02 8.19
N ASP A 190 2.43 16.54 8.72
CA ASP A 190 1.26 17.37 9.09
C ASP A 190 1.68 18.55 10.00
#